data_AF-A0A7W6E4C1-F1
#
_entry.id   AF-A0A7W6E4C1-F1
#
_cell.length_a   1.000
_cell.length_b   1.000
_cell.length_c   1.000
_cell.angle_alpha   90.00
_cell.angle_beta   90.00
_cell.angle_gamma   90.00
#
_symmetry.space_group_name_H-M   'P 1'
#
loop_
_entity.id
_entity.type
_entity.pdbx_description
1 polymer ?
#
loop_
_entity_poly.entity_id
_entity_poly.type
_entity_poly.pdbx_seq_one_letter_code
_entity_poly.pdbx_strand_id
1 'polypeptide(L)' 'MADIVLRCCCLLEGLETAEKFLGWSARSGKIVLRIALIRLQQGYIAQANTSAALIG' A
#
# COMPACT_ATOMS: atom_id res chain seq x y z
N MET A 1 1.21 -7.99 3.04
CA MET A 1 0.52 -6.68 3.13
C MET A 1 0.80 -5.79 1.92
N ALA A 2 2.04 -5.71 1.41
CA ALA A 2 2.38 -4.86 0.26
C ALA A 2 1.85 -5.37 -1.10
N ASP A 3 1.49 -6.66 -1.19
CA ASP A 3 1.09 -7.30 -2.44
C ASP A 3 -0.12 -6.64 -3.11
N ILE A 4 -1.13 -6.24 -2.33
CA ILE A 4 -2.29 -5.53 -2.87
C ILE A 4 -1.96 -4.13 -3.40
N VAL A 5 -0.97 -3.44 -2.81
CA VAL A 5 -0.52 -2.13 -3.29
C VAL A 5 0.25 -2.30 -4.60
N LEU A 6 1.14 -3.28 -4.69
CA LEU A 6 1.84 -3.61 -5.93
C LEU A 6 0.87 -3.96 -7.06
N ARG A 7 -0.13 -4.80 -6.78
CA ARG A 7 -1.10 -5.20 -7.82
C ARG A 7 -2.04 -4.07 -8.22
N CYS A 8 -2.58 -3.31 -7.26
CA CYS A 8 -3.50 -2.22 -7.57
C CYS A 8 -2.80 -0.98 -8.14
N CYS A 9 -1.60 -0.63 -7.65
CA CYS A 9 -0.90 0.60 -8.04
C CYS A 9 0.16 0.40 -9.11
N CYS A 10 0.87 -0.74 -9.16
CA CYS A 10 1.91 -1.00 -10.17
C CYS A 10 1.38 -1.82 -11.35
N LEU A 11 0.53 -2.81 -11.10
CA LEU A 11 -0.05 -3.66 -12.15
C LEU A 11 -1.42 -3.16 -12.65
N LEU A 12 -1.94 -2.06 -12.06
CA LEU A 12 -3.25 -1.47 -12.35
C LEU A 12 -4.39 -2.50 -12.33
N GLU A 13 -4.25 -3.53 -11.51
CA GLU A 13 -5.23 -4.59 -11.41
C GLU A 13 -6.46 -4.09 -10.64
N GLY A 14 -7.66 -4.42 -11.12
CA GLY A 14 -8.90 -4.09 -10.43
C GLY A 14 -8.95 -4.73 -9.04
N LEU A 15 -9.51 -4.01 -8.06
CA LEU A 15 -9.52 -4.45 -6.66
C LEU A 15 -10.18 -5.83 -6.47
N GLU A 16 -11.23 -6.11 -7.24
CA GLU A 16 -11.95 -7.39 -7.20
C GLU A 16 -11.09 -8.57 -7.69
N THR A 17 -10.26 -8.34 -8.72
CA THR A 17 -9.29 -9.33 -9.22
C THR A 17 -8.16 -9.50 -8.20
N ALA A 18 -7.75 -8.41 -7.58
CA ALA A 18 -6.72 -8.45 -6.56
C ALA A 18 -7.17 -9.29 -5.35
N GLU A 19 -8.41 -9.09 -4.90
CA GLU A 19 -9.06 -9.84 -3.82
C GLU A 19 -9.16 -11.34 -4.14
N LYS A 20 -9.61 -11.71 -5.35
CA LYS A 20 -9.73 -13.12 -5.77
C LYS A 20 -8.39 -13.85 -5.72
N PHE A 21 -7.34 -13.22 -6.22
CA PHE A 21 -6.00 -13.82 -6.26
C PHE A 21 -5.37 -13.93 -4.86
N LEU A 22 -5.66 -12.99 -3.97
CA LEU A 22 -5.19 -13.02 -2.58
C LEU A 22 -6.06 -13.93 -1.68
N GLY A 23 -7.13 -14.52 -2.22
CA GLY A 23 -8.08 -15.35 -1.46
C GLY A 23 -8.86 -14.56 -0.42
N TRP A 24 -9.05 -13.26 -0.62
CA TRP A 24 -9.76 -12.38 0.31
C TRP A 24 -11.26 -12.35 0.00
N SER A 25 -12.07 -12.20 1.04
CA SER A 25 -13.51 -11.98 0.88
C SER A 25 -13.75 -10.64 0.17
N ALA A 26 -14.73 -10.60 -0.73
CA ALA A 26 -15.05 -9.40 -1.48
C ALA A 26 -15.29 -8.20 -0.52
N ARG A 27 -14.79 -7.03 -0.92
CA ARG A 27 -14.81 -5.74 -0.18
C ARG A 27 -13.81 -5.59 0.96
N SER A 28 -13.06 -6.63 1.35
CA SER A 28 -12.02 -6.50 2.38
C SER A 28 -10.73 -5.83 1.86
N GLY A 29 -10.48 -5.93 0.56
CA GLY A 29 -9.34 -5.34 -0.14
C GLY A 29 -9.28 -3.83 -0.03
N LYS A 30 -10.42 -3.12 0.05
CA LYS A 30 -10.43 -1.66 0.17
C LYS A 30 -9.83 -1.18 1.49
N ILE A 31 -10.15 -1.87 2.59
CA ILE A 31 -9.64 -1.52 3.91
C ILE A 31 -8.15 -1.82 3.99
N VAL A 32 -7.74 -3.01 3.52
CA VAL A 32 -6.32 -3.40 3.55
C VAL A 32 -5.48 -2.53 2.62
N LEU A 33 -5.98 -2.19 1.42
CA LEU A 33 -5.33 -1.26 0.51
C LEU A 33 -5.14 0.11 1.17
N ARG A 34 -6.19 0.64 1.82
CA ARG A 34 -6.11 1.91 2.56
C ARG A 34 -5.06 1.86 3.67
N ILE A 35 -5.05 0.81 4.49
CA ILE A 35 -4.06 0.63 5.56
C ILE A 35 -2.64 0.55 4.98
N ALA A 36 -2.47 -0.23 3.91
CA ALA A 36 -1.17 -0.40 3.27
C ALA A 36 -0.65 0.92 2.67
N LEU A 37 -1.51 1.72 2.04
CA LEU A 37 -1.16 3.05 1.54
C LEU A 37 -0.82 4.04 2.65
N ILE A 38 -1.55 4.02 3.77
CA ILE A 38 -1.23 4.87 4.94
C ILE A 38 0.16 4.51 5.48
N ARG A 39 0.46 3.21 5.61
CA ARG A 39 1.79 2.76 6.07
C ARG A 39 2.88 3.12 5.07
N LEU A 40 2.60 3.04 3.78
CA LEU A 40 3.53 3.44 2.73
C LEU A 40 3.84 4.94 2.83
N GLN A 41 2.82 5.79 2.96
CA GLN A 41 2.98 7.23 3.12
C GLN A 41 3.80 7.57 4.37
N GLN A 42 3.51 6.93 5.51
CA GLN A 42 4.28 7.12 6.74
C GLN A 42 5.75 6.74 6.56
N GLY A 43 6.05 5.66 5.83
CA GLY A 43 7.41 5.27 5.48
C GLY A 43 8.14 6.34 4.67
N TYR A 44 7.51 6.85 3.60
CA TYR A 44 8.10 7.92 2.80
C TYR A 44 8.34 9.21 3.60
N ILE A 45 7.39 9.60 4.45
CA ILE A 45 7.54 10.79 5.31
C ILE A 45 8.65 10.59 6.33
N ALA A 46 8.70 9.42 7.00
CA ALA A 46 9.75 9.10 7.97
C ALA A 46 11.14 9.10 7.33
N GLN A 47 11.27 8.53 6.12
CA GLN A 47 12.52 8.56 5.35
C GLN A 47 12.91 9.99 4.94
N ALA A 48 11.95 10.79 4.44
CA ALA A 48 12.20 12.18 4.08
C ALA A 48 12.67 13.02 5.29
N ASN A 49 12.04 12.84 6.44
CA ASN A 49 12.42 13.51 7.69
C ASN A 49 13.79 13.06 8.19
N THR A 50 14.13 11.78 8.05
CA THR A 50 15.47 11.26 8.38
C THR A 50 16.53 11.89 7.50
N SER A 51 16.29 11.96 6.19
CA SER A 51 17.20 12.63 5.25
C SER A 51 17.36 14.12 5.55
N ALA A 52 16.28 14.81 5.95
CA ALA A 52 16.35 16.22 6.36
C ALA A 52 17.11 16.44 7.68
N ALA A 53 17.02 15.50 8.62
CA ALA A 53 17.73 15.55 9.89
C ALA A 53 19.25 15.32 9.76
N LEU A 54 19.71 14.64 8.70
CA LEU A 54 21.13 14.42 8.42
C LEU A 54 21.84 15.63 7.79
N ILE A 55 21.10 16.70 7.47
CA ILE A 55 21.63 17.93 6.87
C ILE A 55 21.71 19.08 7.91
N GLY A 56 21.42 18.77 9.19
CA GLY A 56 21.45 19.70 10.32
C GLY A 56 22.69 19.55 11.20
#